data_AF-A0A6P0TUZ1-F1
#
_entry.id   AF-A0A6P0TUZ1-F1
#
_cell.length_a   1.000
_cell.length_b   1.000
_cell.length_c   1.000
_cell.angle_alpha   90.00
_cell.angle_beta   90.00
_cell.angle_gamma   90.00
#
_symmetry.space_group_name_H-M   'P 1'
#
loop_
_entity.id
_entity.type
_entity.pdbx_description
1 polymer ?
#
loop_
_entity_poly.entity_id
_entity_poly.type
_entity_poly.pdbx_seq_one_letter_code
_entity_poly.pdbx_strand_id
1 'polypeptide(L)'
;MSNVNLTDDIQVSQTSQQVALWAKAIALLTLFNLTLGLFNISYVPLRDIYFRYLPAVVRVYDPIKGIELNIQTDNYLVTVNQLVAQLPEKGLLDPTTKDFLSSLRSQSVALIEDDPFPIYRTHLRSI
;
A
#
# COMPACT_ATOMS: atom_id res chain seq x y z
N MET A 1 -57.81 28.43 -34.02
CA MET A 1 -57.61 28.65 -32.58
C MET A 1 -56.75 27.50 -32.09
N SER A 2 -55.49 27.78 -31.73
CA SER A 2 -54.52 26.76 -31.28
C SER A 2 -54.50 26.75 -29.77
N ASN A 3 -54.81 25.61 -29.17
CA ASN A 3 -54.93 25.43 -27.73
C ASN A 3 -53.50 25.24 -27.21
N VAL A 4 -52.87 26.30 -26.70
CA VAL A 4 -51.59 26.18 -26.02
C VAL A 4 -51.86 25.48 -24.68
N ASN A 5 -51.44 24.22 -24.57
CA ASN A 5 -51.54 23.46 -23.34
C ASN A 5 -50.44 23.93 -22.38
N LEU A 6 -50.80 24.81 -21.43
CA LEU A 6 -49.93 25.28 -20.34
C LEU A 6 -49.40 24.15 -19.44
N THR A 7 -49.85 22.91 -19.64
CA THR A 7 -49.47 21.73 -18.84
C THR A 7 -48.10 21.17 -19.23
N ASP A 8 -47.65 21.36 -20.47
CA ASP A 8 -46.34 20.86 -20.94
C ASP A 8 -45.19 21.71 -20.38
N ASP A 9 -45.40 23.01 -20.22
CA ASP A 9 -44.40 23.98 -19.77
C ASP A 9 -44.00 23.76 -18.30
N ILE A 10 -44.94 23.28 -17.47
CA ILE A 10 -44.71 23.03 -16.04
C ILE A 10 -43.99 21.69 -15.80
N GLN A 11 -44.16 20.70 -16.68
CA GLN A 11 -43.47 19.40 -16.59
C GLN A 11 -41.98 19.53 -16.93
N VAL A 12 -41.62 20.30 -17.97
CA VAL A 12 -40.23 20.44 -18.44
C VAL A 12 -39.33 21.17 -17.40
N SER A 13 -39.89 22.09 -16.61
CA SER A 13 -39.15 22.84 -15.59
C SER A 13 -38.80 22.01 -14.34
N GLN A 14 -39.70 21.11 -13.91
CA GLN A 14 -39.51 20.25 -12.74
C GLN A 14 -38.44 19.17 -12.98
N THR A 15 -38.36 18.63 -14.20
CA THR A 15 -37.34 17.63 -14.56
C THR A 15 -35.93 18.22 -14.57
N SER A 16 -35.77 19.48 -15.00
CA SER A 16 -34.46 20.14 -15.10
C SER A 16 -33.75 20.28 -13.75
N GLN A 17 -34.48 20.68 -12.70
CA GLN A 17 -33.88 20.86 -11.37
C GLN A 17 -33.48 19.52 -10.73
N GLN A 18 -34.32 18.49 -10.87
CA GLN A 18 -33.99 17.15 -10.36
C GLN A 18 -32.79 16.55 -11.13
N VAL A 19 -32.77 16.68 -12.46
CA VAL A 19 -31.64 16.25 -13.29
C VAL A 19 -30.35 16.98 -12.90
N ALA A 20 -30.41 18.28 -12.59
CA ALA A 20 -29.25 19.04 -12.14
C ALA A 20 -28.72 18.59 -10.78
N LEU A 21 -29.60 18.21 -9.83
CA LEU A 21 -29.18 17.65 -8.55
C LEU A 21 -28.52 16.28 -8.71
N TRP A 22 -29.10 15.40 -9.53
CA TRP A 22 -28.51 14.09 -9.84
C TRP A 22 -27.18 14.22 -10.57
N ALA A 23 -27.06 15.16 -11.52
CA ALA A 23 -25.81 15.44 -12.21
C ALA A 23 -24.71 15.89 -11.25
N LYS A 24 -25.03 16.74 -10.27
CA LYS A 24 -24.09 17.14 -9.22
C LYS A 24 -23.66 15.97 -8.35
N ALA A 25 -24.60 15.10 -7.95
CA ALA A 25 -24.29 13.91 -7.16
C ALA A 25 -23.38 12.94 -7.92
N ILE A 26 -23.67 12.67 -9.19
CA ILE A 26 -22.84 11.84 -10.06
C ILE A 26 -21.47 12.47 -10.24
N ALA A 27 -21.39 13.78 -10.50
CA ALA A 27 -20.11 14.48 -10.65
C ALA A 27 -19.24 14.38 -9.39
N LEU A 28 -19.83 14.53 -8.20
CA LEU A 28 -19.13 14.33 -6.92
C LEU A 28 -18.67 12.88 -6.74
N LEU A 29 -19.52 11.91 -7.07
CA LEU A 29 -19.17 10.49 -7.01
C LEU A 29 -18.03 10.15 -7.97
N THR A 30 -18.07 10.66 -9.19
CA THR A 30 -17.02 10.51 -10.20
C THR A 30 -15.72 11.15 -9.74
N LEU A 31 -15.77 12.36 -9.19
CA LEU A 31 -14.60 13.05 -8.65
C LEU A 31 -13.97 12.26 -7.50
N PHE A 32 -14.80 11.74 -6.60
CA PHE A 32 -14.34 10.90 -5.49
C PHE A 32 -13.69 9.61 -6.00
N ASN A 33 -14.32 8.92 -6.96
CA ASN A 33 -13.79 7.70 -7.56
C ASN A 33 -12.46 7.94 -8.28
N LEU A 34 -12.37 9.03 -9.07
CA LEU A 34 -11.13 9.41 -9.75
C LEU A 34 -10.01 9.70 -8.76
N THR A 35 -10.31 10.45 -7.69
CA THR A 35 -9.34 10.75 -6.63
C THR A 35 -8.85 9.47 -5.96
N LEU A 36 -9.76 8.53 -5.66
CA LEU A 36 -9.41 7.24 -5.07
C LEU A 36 -8.54 6.39 -6.03
N GLY A 37 -8.85 6.40 -7.32
CA GLY A 37 -8.05 5.72 -8.34
C GLY A 37 -6.64 6.28 -8.47
N LEU A 38 -6.51 7.62 -8.51
CA LEU A 38 -5.21 8.30 -8.50
C LEU A 38 -4.43 7.97 -7.24
N PHE A 39 -5.07 8.04 -6.07
CA PHE A 39 -4.46 7.65 -4.80
C PHE A 39 -3.98 6.20 -4.81
N ASN A 40 -4.78 5.27 -5.34
CA ASN A 40 -4.44 3.85 -5.40
C ASN A 40 -3.19 3.58 -6.26
N ILE A 41 -3.01 4.33 -7.35
CA ILE A 41 -1.85 4.25 -8.23
C ILE A 41 -0.64 4.94 -7.59
N SER A 42 -0.84 6.10 -6.97
CA SER A 42 0.25 6.90 -6.38
C SER A 42 0.75 6.35 -5.05
N TYR A 43 -0.04 5.54 -4.34
CA TYR A 43 0.26 5.11 -2.97
C TYR A 43 1.58 4.36 -2.84
N VAL A 44 1.79 3.31 -3.64
CA VAL A 44 3.01 2.49 -3.57
C VAL A 44 4.27 3.28 -3.99
N PRO A 45 4.30 3.96 -5.15
CA PRO A 45 5.51 4.68 -5.58
C PRO A 45 5.82 5.90 -4.72
N LEU A 46 4.83 6.53 -4.08
CA LEU A 46 5.03 7.68 -3.19
C LEU A 46 4.87 7.30 -1.71
N ARG A 47 4.96 6.00 -1.36
CA ARG A 47 4.69 5.51 0.01
C ARG A 47 5.54 6.24 1.05
N ASP A 48 6.80 6.54 0.74
CA ASP A 48 7.70 7.26 1.65
C ASP A 48 7.21 8.69 1.98
N ILE A 49 6.57 9.35 1.02
CA ILE A 49 5.96 10.68 1.22
C ILE A 49 4.72 10.54 2.10
N TYR A 50 3.85 9.56 1.82
CA TYR A 50 2.68 9.28 2.66
C TYR A 50 3.09 8.91 4.09
N PHE A 51 4.16 8.12 4.26
CA PHE A 51 4.67 7.74 5.58
C PHE A 51 5.15 8.96 6.37
N ARG A 52 5.81 9.91 5.69
CA ARG A 52 6.35 11.12 6.33
C ARG A 52 5.27 12.15 6.69
N TYR A 53 4.30 12.39 5.81
CA TYR A 53 3.33 13.49 5.98
C TYR A 53 1.94 13.03 6.41
N LEU A 54 1.57 11.78 6.12
CA LEU A 54 0.23 11.20 6.38
C LEU A 54 0.34 9.80 7.03
N PRO A 55 1.06 9.63 8.15
CA PRO A 55 1.32 8.31 8.74
C PRO A 55 0.03 7.57 9.15
N ALA A 56 -1.02 8.29 9.51
CA ALA A 56 -2.33 7.70 9.81
C ALA A 56 -2.95 6.99 8.60
N VAL A 57 -2.78 7.55 7.40
CA VAL A 57 -3.24 6.93 6.14
C VAL A 57 -2.47 5.64 5.89
N VAL A 58 -1.15 5.68 6.08
CA VAL A 58 -0.30 4.50 5.86
C VAL A 58 -0.67 3.35 6.79
N ARG A 59 -0.91 3.62 8.08
CA ARG A 59 -1.31 2.60 9.05
C ARG A 59 -2.62 1.88 8.68
N VAL A 60 -3.56 2.58 8.05
CA VAL A 60 -4.84 2.00 7.63
C VAL A 60 -4.73 1.31 6.28
N TYR A 61 -3.93 1.86 5.37
CA TYR A 61 -3.91 1.44 3.97
C TYR A 61 -2.84 0.39 3.65
N ASP A 62 -1.73 0.33 4.39
CA ASP A 62 -0.74 -0.76 4.27
C ASP A 62 -1.39 -2.15 4.44
N PRO A 63 -2.23 -2.40 5.47
CA PRO A 63 -2.96 -3.67 5.59
C PRO A 63 -3.91 -3.95 4.42
N ILE A 64 -4.60 -2.93 3.90
CA ILE A 64 -5.49 -3.06 2.73
C ILE A 64 -4.68 -3.47 1.48
N LYS A 65 -3.42 -3.02 1.40
CA LYS A 65 -2.47 -3.38 0.34
C LYS A 65 -1.70 -4.67 0.61
N GLY A 66 -1.94 -5.35 1.73
CA GLY A 66 -1.18 -6.55 2.14
C GLY A 66 0.29 -6.26 2.45
N ILE A 67 0.63 -4.99 2.75
CA ILE A 67 1.97 -4.60 3.17
C ILE A 67 2.06 -4.89 4.66
N GLU A 68 2.43 -6.12 4.99
CA GLU A 68 2.58 -6.60 6.36
C GLU A 68 4.06 -6.69 6.74
N LEU A 69 4.34 -6.47 8.03
CA LEU A 69 5.67 -6.64 8.57
C LEU A 69 5.96 -8.14 8.73
N ASN A 70 6.98 -8.66 8.06
CA ASN A 70 7.46 -10.01 8.35
C ASN A 70 8.33 -9.99 9.62
N ILE A 71 7.90 -10.70 10.67
CA ILE A 71 8.59 -10.75 11.97
C ILE A 71 10.05 -11.22 11.82
N GLN A 72 10.33 -12.15 10.90
CA GLN A 72 11.68 -12.62 10.65
C GLN A 72 12.55 -11.52 10.01
N THR A 73 11.97 -10.72 9.10
CA THR A 73 12.66 -9.58 8.48
C THR A 73 12.99 -8.51 9.52
N ASP A 74 12.07 -8.23 10.45
CA ASP A 74 12.31 -7.28 11.54
C ASP A 74 13.46 -7.73 12.46
N ASN A 75 13.44 -9.01 12.88
CA ASN A 75 14.52 -9.60 13.69
C ASN A 75 15.89 -9.56 12.96
N TYR A 76 15.89 -9.77 11.64
CA TYR A 76 17.08 -9.62 10.82
C TYR A 76 17.62 -8.19 10.84
N LEU A 77 16.76 -7.19 10.63
CA LEU A 77 17.16 -5.79 10.65
C LEU A 77 17.68 -5.35 12.03
N VAL A 78 17.08 -5.82 13.12
CA VAL A 78 17.58 -5.58 14.49
C VAL A 78 19.01 -6.12 14.63
N THR A 79 19.26 -7.35 14.18
CA THR A 79 20.58 -7.99 14.26
C THR A 79 21.61 -7.24 13.40
N VAL A 80 21.24 -6.79 12.20
CA VAL A 80 22.09 -5.96 11.32
C VAL A 80 22.45 -4.65 12.02
N ASN A 81 21.47 -3.96 12.61
CA ASN A 81 21.69 -2.68 13.29
C ASN A 81 22.64 -2.84 14.49
N GLN A 82 22.49 -3.94 15.26
CA GLN A 82 23.40 -4.25 16.36
C GLN A 82 24.83 -4.52 15.90
N LEU A 83 25.00 -5.25 14.79
CA LEU A 83 26.31 -5.48 14.18
C LEU A 83 26.94 -4.16 13.69
N VAL A 84 26.20 -3.34 12.96
CA VAL A 84 26.66 -2.04 12.43
C VAL A 84 27.10 -1.11 13.56
N ALA A 85 26.39 -1.11 14.69
CA ALA A 85 26.75 -0.29 15.84
C ALA A 85 28.04 -0.76 16.54
N GLN A 86 28.33 -2.06 16.57
CA GLN A 86 29.48 -2.63 17.30
C GLN A 86 30.73 -2.78 16.44
N LEU A 87 30.58 -2.87 15.11
CA LEU A 87 31.66 -3.11 14.18
C LEU A 87 32.79 -2.06 14.22
N PRO A 88 32.51 -0.73 14.39
CA PRO A 88 33.57 0.27 14.46
C PRO A 88 34.49 0.12 15.67
N GLU A 89 33.98 -0.39 16.79
CA GLU A 89 34.73 -0.51 18.05
C GLU A 89 35.40 -1.88 18.21
N LYS A 90 34.67 -2.96 17.90
CA LYS A 90 35.12 -4.34 18.15
C LYS A 90 35.86 -4.97 16.97
N GLY A 91 35.57 -4.52 15.75
CA GLY A 91 36.15 -5.07 14.52
C GLY A 91 35.65 -6.48 14.18
N LEU A 92 36.06 -6.98 13.00
CA LEU A 92 35.55 -8.24 12.42
C LEU A 92 36.04 -9.52 13.11
N LEU A 93 37.11 -9.43 13.90
CA LEU A 93 37.74 -10.61 14.51
C LEU A 93 37.22 -10.90 15.93
N ASP A 94 36.47 -9.97 16.51
CA ASP A 94 35.90 -10.11 17.84
C ASP A 94 34.90 -11.29 17.91
N PRO A 95 34.91 -12.08 19.00
CA PRO A 95 33.98 -13.20 19.17
C PRO A 95 32.51 -12.79 19.06
N THR A 96 32.12 -11.63 19.62
CA THR A 96 30.73 -11.17 19.58
C THR A 96 30.32 -10.78 18.17
N THR A 97 31.23 -10.20 17.38
CA THR A 97 30.99 -9.91 15.96
C THR A 97 30.82 -11.19 15.14
N LYS A 98 31.58 -12.25 15.43
CA LYS A 98 31.41 -13.57 14.79
C LYS A 98 30.06 -14.20 15.11
N ASP A 99 29.59 -14.05 16.36
CA ASP A 99 28.28 -14.55 16.77
C ASP A 99 27.16 -13.84 16.00
N PHE A 100 27.20 -12.50 15.89
CA PHE A 100 26.23 -11.74 15.07
C PHE A 100 26.23 -12.18 13.61
N LEU A 101 27.41 -12.37 12.99
CA LEU A 101 27.51 -12.84 11.61
C LEU A 101 26.93 -14.25 11.42
N SER A 102 27.13 -15.14 12.40
CA SER A 102 26.53 -16.47 12.42
C SER A 102 25.00 -16.41 12.50
N SER A 103 24.47 -15.58 13.41
CA SER A 103 23.03 -15.34 13.53
C SER A 103 22.42 -14.77 12.25
N LEU A 104 23.05 -13.77 11.64
CA LEU A 104 22.61 -13.18 10.37
C LEU A 104 22.60 -14.21 9.24
N ARG A 105 23.59 -15.10 9.19
CA ARG A 105 23.61 -16.19 8.20
C ARG A 105 22.43 -17.14 8.40
N SER A 106 22.15 -17.53 9.64
CA SER A 106 21.00 -18.40 9.93
C SER A 106 19.67 -17.72 9.61
N GLN A 107 19.49 -16.45 9.99
CA GLN A 107 18.27 -15.68 9.70
C GLN A 107 18.11 -15.44 8.19
N SER A 108 19.19 -15.20 7.46
CA SER A 108 19.15 -15.07 6.00
C SER A 108 18.70 -16.36 5.31
N VAL A 109 19.15 -17.52 5.79
CA VAL A 109 18.67 -18.82 5.26
C VAL A 109 17.17 -18.96 5.52
N ALA A 110 16.71 -18.66 6.75
CA ALA A 110 15.30 -18.71 7.09
C ALA A 110 14.44 -17.77 6.21
N LEU A 111 14.89 -16.54 5.94
CA LEU A 111 14.18 -15.60 5.06
C LEU A 111 14.11 -16.05 3.58
N ILE A 112 15.09 -16.83 3.11
CA ILE A 112 15.08 -17.39 1.75
C ILE A 112 14.16 -18.61 1.67
N GLU A 113 14.08 -19.38 2.75
CA GLU A 113 13.20 -20.55 2.86
C GLU A 113 11.73 -20.15 3.06
N ASP A 114 11.48 -19.11 3.87
CA ASP A 114 10.18 -18.46 4.08
C ASP A 114 9.84 -17.57 2.88
N ASP A 115 9.66 -18.20 1.71
CA ASP A 115 9.44 -17.53 0.42
C ASP A 115 8.30 -16.51 0.50
N PRO A 116 8.59 -15.19 0.57
CA PRO A 116 7.56 -14.16 0.71
C PRO A 116 6.94 -13.80 -0.64
N PHE A 117 7.53 -14.27 -1.74
CA PHE A 117 7.07 -14.06 -3.10
C PHE A 117 7.12 -15.40 -3.80
N PRO A 118 6.10 -16.27 -3.65
CA PRO A 118 6.02 -17.53 -4.36
C PRO A 118 6.01 -17.24 -5.86
N ILE A 119 7.20 -17.11 -6.43
CA ILE A 119 7.44 -17.28 -7.85
C ILE A 119 6.88 -18.66 -8.09
N TYR A 120 5.97 -18.81 -9.05
CA TYR A 120 5.45 -20.09 -9.51
C TYR A 120 6.60 -21.10 -9.64
N ARG A 121 6.95 -21.79 -8.55
CA ARG A 121 7.95 -22.85 -8.51
C ARG A 121 7.21 -24.06 -9.01
N THR A 122 6.83 -24.00 -10.28
CA THR A 122 6.40 -25.13 -11.07
C THR A 122 7.53 -26.14 -11.04
N HIS A 123 7.32 -27.18 -10.25
CA HIS A 123 7.84 -28.53 -10.38
C HIS A 123 9.17 -28.68 -11.13
N LEU A 124 10.30 -28.46 -10.45
CA LEU A 124 11.59 -29.06 -10.82
C LEU A 124 12.26 -29.70 -9.60
N ARG A 125 11.51 -30.58 -8.94
CA ARG A 125 12.07 -31.67 -8.12
C ARG A 125 11.43 -32.99 -8.53
N SER A 126 11.80 -33.43 -9.72
CA SER A 126 11.92 -34.84 -10.06
C SER A 126 12.92 -34.93 -11.23
N ILE A 127 14.19 -35.13 -10.90
CA ILE A 127 15.19 -36.01 -11.53
C ILE A 127 16.43 -35.91 -10.62
#